data_AF-A0A8H6ZL72-F1
#
_entry.id   AF-A0A8H6ZL72-F1
#
_cell.length_a   1.000
_cell.length_b   1.000
_cell.length_c   1.000
_cell.angle_alpha   90.00
_cell.angle_beta   90.00
_cell.angle_gamma   90.00
#
_symmetry.space_group_name_H-M   'P 1'
#
loop_
_entity.id
_entity.type
_entity.pdbx_description
1 polymer ?
#
loop_
_entity_poly.entity_id
_entity_poly.type
_entity_poly.pdbx_seq_one_letter_code
_entity_poly.pdbx_strand_id
1 'polypeptide(L)'
;MATPGSQGEGTQRCGSGSTVSSFKSLIDRSIAAWATINFVTDNYSTAFENYRSRICNLGSVEDVLKCRSYWFFQLRTSFLSQDRFLKFDLSRLDEYILLPIDYGWANNHDCYFISHYWRTASHPDPDGTDLRMFQQDLVSDTLWSFVWIDWTCAPQVGVDGKRTPLEEYYFELMLQCIPMLVRDCAFEWRFPAWEPRAWILYEVAEYILGHTKYVETEDNRPFRLHVEEMLPFWRALRAGQVQLELLVILAKIFPDDVAIRQELLDSLNKPANGTVSNSVPGVEISKTDGTVRYQGQVHRFTSTFNLTSRIALAFEDDEKQHGNGAESSEVEEERPDVWDSVAPSSYSLPL
;
A
#
# COMPACT_ATOMS: atom_id res chain seq x y z
N MET A 1 -27.92 62.31 3.16
CA MET A 1 -26.64 62.99 2.86
C MET A 1 -25.55 61.94 2.83
N ALA A 2 -24.62 62.11 1.90
CA ALA A 2 -23.69 61.12 1.37
C ALA A 2 -22.78 60.41 2.39
N THR A 3 -22.50 59.15 2.08
CA THR A 3 -21.38 58.33 2.54
C THR A 3 -20.02 58.83 2.01
N PRO A 4 -18.92 58.51 2.72
CA PRO A 4 -17.64 58.15 2.10
C PRO A 4 -17.20 56.75 2.62
N GLY A 5 -16.69 55.79 1.85
CA GLY A 5 -15.99 55.85 0.57
C GLY A 5 -14.47 55.70 0.74
N SER A 6 -13.97 54.48 0.95
CA SER A 6 -12.54 54.10 0.86
C SER A 6 -12.52 52.62 0.45
N GLN A 7 -12.28 52.25 -0.82
CA GLN A 7 -10.97 52.04 -1.46
C GLN A 7 -9.98 51.33 -0.51
N GLY A 8 -9.51 50.10 -0.72
CA GLY A 8 -9.47 49.27 -1.91
C GLY A 8 -8.03 49.04 -2.34
N GLU A 9 -7.25 48.30 -1.54
CA GLU A 9 -5.95 47.76 -1.95
C GLU A 9 -5.98 46.23 -1.80
N GLY A 10 -6.40 45.57 -2.88
CA GLY A 10 -6.26 44.13 -3.05
C GLY A 10 -4.80 43.82 -3.40
N THR A 11 -4.02 43.41 -2.42
CA THR A 11 -2.73 42.76 -2.67
C THR A 11 -2.99 41.31 -3.05
N GLN A 12 -3.20 41.08 -4.34
CA GLN A 12 -3.23 39.74 -4.93
C GLN A 12 -1.80 39.21 -4.98
N ARG A 13 -1.36 38.55 -3.90
CA ARG A 13 -0.10 37.78 -3.88
C ARG A 13 -0.31 36.53 -4.71
N CYS A 14 0.29 36.49 -5.91
CA CYS A 14 0.48 35.27 -6.68
C CYS A 14 1.33 34.29 -5.86
N GLY A 15 0.69 33.28 -5.29
CA GLY A 15 1.32 32.20 -4.52
C GLY A 15 1.90 31.13 -5.44
N SER A 16 3.04 31.39 -6.06
CA SER A 16 3.85 30.37 -6.74
C SER A 16 5.02 29.85 -5.88
N GLY A 17 5.22 30.42 -4.68
CA GLY A 17 6.30 30.03 -3.75
C GLY A 17 5.93 28.97 -2.69
N SER A 18 4.66 28.55 -2.61
CA SER A 18 4.18 27.69 -1.51
C SER A 18 4.46 26.20 -1.73
N THR A 19 4.39 25.72 -2.98
CA THR A 19 4.44 24.29 -3.32
C THR A 19 5.86 23.73 -3.35
N VAL A 20 6.83 24.51 -3.85
CA VAL A 20 8.25 24.12 -3.82
C VAL A 20 8.76 24.01 -2.38
N SER A 21 8.28 24.88 -1.49
CA SER A 21 8.63 24.84 -0.07
C SER A 21 8.04 23.61 0.63
N SER A 22 6.78 23.25 0.36
CA SER A 22 6.14 22.09 0.99
C SER A 22 6.74 20.77 0.51
N PHE A 23 7.06 20.66 -0.78
CA PHE A 23 7.72 19.47 -1.31
C PHE A 23 9.11 19.27 -0.71
N LYS A 24 9.95 20.32 -0.70
CA LYS A 24 11.27 20.23 -0.04
C LYS A 24 11.15 19.83 1.43
N SER A 25 10.16 20.37 2.14
CA SER A 25 9.89 20.02 3.53
C SER A 25 9.51 18.55 3.71
N LEU A 26 8.72 17.97 2.77
CA LEU A 26 8.43 16.53 2.76
C LEU A 26 9.70 15.70 2.65
N ILE A 27 10.60 16.04 1.72
CA ILE A 27 11.86 15.31 1.51
C ILE A 27 12.74 15.40 2.76
N ASP A 28 12.95 16.62 3.29
CA ASP A 28 13.79 16.84 4.46
C ASP A 28 13.23 16.10 5.70
N ARG A 29 11.91 16.14 5.93
CA ARG A 29 11.24 15.37 7.00
C ARG A 29 11.38 13.87 6.82
N SER A 30 11.26 13.37 5.58
CA SER A 30 11.38 11.94 5.29
C SER A 30 12.79 11.44 5.64
N ILE A 31 13.83 12.15 5.20
CA ILE A 31 15.22 11.82 5.54
C ILE A 31 15.47 11.88 7.05
N ALA A 32 14.88 12.87 7.74
CA ALA A 32 14.98 12.96 9.20
C ALA A 32 14.29 11.78 9.91
N ALA A 33 13.11 11.37 9.43
CA ALA A 33 12.39 10.22 9.96
C ALA A 33 13.17 8.92 9.75
N TRP A 34 13.81 8.75 8.59
CA TRP A 34 14.67 7.60 8.29
C TRP A 34 15.83 7.47 9.27
N ALA A 35 16.41 8.60 9.70
CA ALA A 35 17.50 8.62 10.66
C ALA A 35 17.13 8.11 12.05
N THR A 36 15.83 8.07 12.38
CA THR A 36 15.30 7.67 13.68
C THR A 36 14.57 6.34 13.66
N ILE A 37 14.36 5.75 12.48
CA ILE A 37 13.58 4.52 12.33
C ILE A 37 14.36 3.31 12.83
N ASN A 38 13.66 2.35 13.44
CA ASN A 38 14.21 1.07 13.90
C ASN A 38 14.40 0.13 12.70
N PHE A 39 15.36 0.47 11.86
CA PHE A 39 15.63 -0.27 10.63
C PHE A 39 16.07 -1.72 10.93
N VAL A 40 15.41 -2.68 10.28
CA VAL A 40 15.45 -4.10 10.67
C VAL A 40 16.63 -4.87 10.08
N THR A 41 17.42 -4.28 9.17
CA THR A 41 18.49 -5.02 8.45
C THR A 41 19.90 -4.46 8.66
N ASP A 42 20.91 -5.32 8.53
CA ASP A 42 22.32 -4.98 8.84
C ASP A 42 22.97 -3.97 7.87
N ASN A 43 22.32 -3.66 6.74
CA ASN A 43 22.90 -2.82 5.68
C ASN A 43 22.43 -1.36 5.73
N TYR A 44 21.90 -0.90 6.88
CA TYR A 44 21.27 0.41 7.06
C TYR A 44 22.02 1.56 6.41
N SER A 45 23.32 1.71 6.69
CA SER A 45 24.11 2.84 6.18
C SER A 45 24.12 2.92 4.65
N THR A 46 24.24 1.77 3.98
CA THR A 46 24.22 1.69 2.51
C THR A 46 22.81 1.95 1.96
N ALA A 47 21.79 1.33 2.56
CA ALA A 47 20.40 1.55 2.16
C ALA A 47 20.00 3.03 2.32
N PHE A 48 20.33 3.63 3.47
CA PHE A 48 20.07 5.02 3.79
C PHE A 48 20.68 5.98 2.76
N GLU A 49 21.98 5.86 2.49
CA GLU A 49 22.64 6.75 1.52
C GLU A 49 22.12 6.55 0.08
N ASN A 50 21.79 5.32 -0.30
CA ASN A 50 21.19 5.04 -1.60
C ASN A 50 19.83 5.72 -1.75
N TYR A 51 18.91 5.55 -0.79
CA TYR A 51 17.59 6.17 -0.84
C TYR A 51 17.63 7.68 -0.65
N ARG A 52 18.52 8.19 0.21
CA ARG A 52 18.77 9.62 0.38
C ARG A 52 19.21 10.28 -0.92
N SER A 53 20.17 9.69 -1.63
CA SER A 53 20.62 10.20 -2.91
C SER A 53 19.47 10.23 -3.93
N ARG A 54 18.68 9.15 -4.01
CA ARG A 54 17.54 9.04 -4.93
C ARG A 54 16.45 10.07 -4.65
N ILE A 55 16.02 10.21 -3.39
CA ILE A 55 14.92 11.10 -3.02
C ILE A 55 15.29 12.59 -3.19
N CYS A 56 16.55 12.95 -2.93
CA CYS A 56 17.05 14.32 -3.12
C CYS A 56 17.11 14.75 -4.60
N ASN A 57 17.13 13.79 -5.52
CA ASN A 57 17.14 14.06 -6.96
C ASN A 57 15.73 14.24 -7.55
N LEU A 58 14.67 14.04 -6.76
CA LEU A 58 13.29 14.28 -7.20
C LEU A 58 12.99 15.79 -7.17
N GLY A 59 12.36 16.31 -8.22
CA GLY A 59 12.05 17.74 -8.36
C GLY A 59 10.65 18.11 -7.89
N SER A 60 9.73 17.15 -7.89
CA SER A 60 8.34 17.37 -7.49
C SER A 60 7.64 16.12 -6.93
N VAL A 61 6.41 16.29 -6.46
CA VAL A 61 5.58 15.18 -6.00
C VAL A 61 5.22 14.23 -7.14
N GLU A 62 5.01 14.75 -8.35
CA GLU A 62 4.77 13.94 -9.53
C GLU A 62 5.96 13.01 -9.82
N ASP A 63 7.19 13.44 -9.54
CA ASP A 63 8.37 12.56 -9.66
C ASP A 63 8.35 11.43 -8.61
N VAL A 64 7.83 11.69 -7.41
CA VAL A 64 7.62 10.64 -6.39
C VAL A 64 6.61 9.60 -6.91
N LEU A 65 5.47 10.04 -7.44
CA LEU A 65 4.44 9.14 -7.98
C LEU A 65 4.98 8.33 -9.17
N LYS A 66 5.76 8.94 -10.06
CA LYS A 66 6.37 8.28 -11.22
C LYS A 66 7.42 7.24 -10.82
N CYS A 67 8.28 7.57 -9.84
CA CYS A 67 9.42 6.71 -9.50
C CYS A 67 9.03 5.45 -8.72
N ARG A 68 7.79 5.37 -8.20
CA ARG A 68 7.21 4.14 -7.63
C ARG A 68 8.06 3.48 -6.53
N SER A 69 8.81 4.30 -5.80
CA SER A 69 9.83 3.82 -4.87
C SER A 69 9.55 4.20 -3.42
N TYR A 70 8.46 4.92 -3.14
CA TYR A 70 8.12 5.40 -1.81
C TYR A 70 6.62 5.27 -1.52
N TRP A 71 6.29 4.88 -0.29
CA TRP A 71 4.97 5.01 0.31
C TRP A 71 4.82 6.36 0.97
N PHE A 72 3.65 6.99 0.84
CA PHE A 72 3.26 8.03 1.79
C PHE A 72 2.84 7.38 3.09
N PHE A 73 3.35 7.91 4.20
CA PHE A 73 2.89 7.58 5.54
C PHE A 73 2.48 8.85 6.25
N GLN A 74 1.37 8.80 6.97
CA GLN A 74 0.91 9.93 7.75
C GLN A 74 1.63 9.99 9.10
N LEU A 75 1.97 11.21 9.53
CA LEU A 75 2.54 11.47 10.85
C LEU A 75 1.54 11.16 11.95
N ARG A 76 2.01 10.55 13.05
CA ARG A 76 1.21 10.32 14.28
C ARG A 76 0.45 11.56 14.75
N THR A 77 1.14 12.70 14.81
CA THR A 77 0.52 13.97 15.25
C THR A 77 -0.62 14.40 14.35
N SER A 78 -0.46 14.21 13.03
CA SER A 78 -1.51 14.51 12.06
C SER A 78 -2.68 13.54 12.23
N PHE A 79 -2.43 12.24 12.34
CA PHE A 79 -3.47 11.23 12.58
C PHE A 79 -4.29 11.50 13.86
N LEU A 80 -3.62 11.77 14.98
CA LEU A 80 -4.28 12.00 16.27
C LEU A 80 -5.06 13.33 16.33
N SER A 81 -4.74 14.29 15.46
CA SER A 81 -5.43 15.59 15.41
C SER A 81 -6.72 15.59 14.58
N GLN A 82 -6.98 14.52 13.83
CA GLN A 82 -8.11 14.43 12.92
C GLN A 82 -9.41 14.17 13.65
N ASP A 83 -10.49 14.74 13.12
CA ASP A 83 -11.87 14.48 13.53
C ASP A 83 -12.51 13.32 12.73
N ARG A 84 -12.00 13.06 11.53
CA ARG A 84 -12.35 11.93 10.63
C ARG A 84 -11.18 11.58 9.73
N PHE A 85 -11.19 10.40 9.12
CA PHE A 85 -10.16 10.04 8.13
C PHE A 85 -10.12 11.04 7.00
N LEU A 86 -8.94 11.60 6.77
CA LEU A 86 -8.75 12.56 5.70
C LEU A 86 -8.34 11.84 4.43
N LYS A 87 -9.01 12.18 3.33
CA LYS A 87 -8.66 11.68 2.00
C LYS A 87 -7.25 12.16 1.64
N PHE A 88 -6.47 11.29 0.99
CA PHE A 88 -5.17 11.65 0.43
C PHE A 88 -5.27 12.93 -0.42
N ASP A 89 -4.35 13.88 -0.17
CA ASP A 89 -4.36 15.19 -0.80
C ASP A 89 -2.92 15.73 -0.92
N LEU A 90 -2.48 15.95 -2.16
CA LEU A 90 -1.15 16.46 -2.48
C LEU A 90 -0.91 17.91 -2.05
N SER A 91 -1.96 18.66 -1.70
CA SER A 91 -1.82 19.99 -1.12
C SER A 91 -1.41 19.96 0.36
N ARG A 92 -1.45 18.78 1.01
CA ARG A 92 -1.26 18.61 2.45
C ARG A 92 -0.01 17.81 2.80
N LEU A 93 1.07 18.02 2.05
CA LEU A 93 2.33 17.28 2.19
C LEU A 93 2.94 17.37 3.61
N ASP A 94 2.57 18.39 4.39
CA ASP A 94 3.01 18.58 5.77
C ASP A 94 2.56 17.49 6.75
N GLU A 95 1.58 16.69 6.36
CA GLU A 95 1.06 15.58 7.17
C GLU A 95 1.76 14.26 6.90
N TYR A 96 2.66 14.23 5.91
CA TYR A 96 3.26 13.00 5.43
C TYR A 96 4.78 12.99 5.56
N ILE A 97 5.29 11.76 5.56
CA ILE A 97 6.64 11.40 5.17
C ILE A 97 6.58 10.39 4.03
N LEU A 98 7.72 10.17 3.39
CA LEU A 98 7.94 9.13 2.41
C LEU A 98 8.79 8.03 3.03
N LEU A 99 8.31 6.78 3.03
CA LEU A 99 9.13 5.61 3.38
C LEU A 99 9.46 4.83 2.11
N PRO A 100 10.72 4.40 1.90
CA PRO A 100 11.05 3.56 0.75
C PRO A 100 10.24 2.26 0.71
N ILE A 101 9.84 1.87 -0.50
CA ILE A 101 9.21 0.57 -0.78
C ILE A 101 10.31 -0.49 -0.85
N ASP A 102 10.85 -0.83 0.31
CA ASP A 102 11.91 -1.84 0.48
C ASP A 102 11.95 -2.34 1.93
N TYR A 103 12.65 -3.45 2.13
CA TYR A 103 12.74 -4.13 3.41
C TYR A 103 13.40 -3.31 4.51
N GLY A 104 12.82 -3.38 5.70
CA GLY A 104 13.34 -2.78 6.92
C GLY A 104 12.96 -1.31 7.13
N TRP A 105 12.38 -0.64 6.12
CA TRP A 105 11.89 0.73 6.25
C TRP A 105 10.55 0.78 6.97
N ALA A 106 9.52 0.15 6.42
CA ALA A 106 8.31 -0.15 7.19
C ALA A 106 8.63 -1.25 8.20
N ASN A 107 8.19 -1.09 9.45
CA ASN A 107 8.41 -2.06 10.51
C ASN A 107 7.32 -1.94 11.60
N ASN A 108 7.19 -2.96 12.43
CA ASN A 108 6.13 -3.07 13.42
C ASN A 108 6.36 -2.31 14.73
N HIS A 109 7.48 -1.59 14.83
CA HIS A 109 7.76 -0.73 15.97
C HIS A 109 7.34 0.71 15.67
N ASP A 110 7.63 1.21 14.47
CA ASP A 110 7.45 2.62 14.12
C ASP A 110 6.18 2.88 13.29
N CYS A 111 5.68 1.86 12.59
CA CYS A 111 4.63 1.98 11.60
C CYS A 111 3.41 1.13 11.96
N TYR A 112 2.22 1.73 11.86
CA TYR A 112 0.94 1.03 11.88
C TYR A 112 0.32 0.98 10.49
N PHE A 113 -0.20 -0.19 10.11
CA PHE A 113 -1.16 -0.38 9.05
C PHE A 113 -2.55 -0.47 9.67
N ILE A 114 -3.47 0.38 9.23
CA ILE A 114 -4.85 0.40 9.75
C ILE A 114 -5.80 -0.13 8.67
N SER A 115 -6.39 -1.28 8.93
CA SER A 115 -7.49 -1.83 8.14
C SER A 115 -8.83 -1.34 8.68
N HIS A 116 -9.71 -0.87 7.79
CA HIS A 116 -10.95 -0.21 8.17
C HIS A 116 -12.09 -0.49 7.18
N TYR A 117 -13.32 -0.20 7.61
CA TYR A 117 -14.49 -0.34 6.75
C TYR A 117 -14.72 0.87 5.86
N TRP A 118 -15.20 0.60 4.64
CA TRP A 118 -15.86 1.61 3.83
C TRP A 118 -17.34 1.69 4.20
N ARG A 119 -17.70 2.57 5.14
CA ARG A 119 -19.11 2.75 5.58
C ARG A 119 -20.00 3.34 4.50
N THR A 120 -19.42 4.12 3.59
CA THR A 120 -20.12 4.66 2.42
C THR A 120 -19.22 4.59 1.19
N ALA A 121 -19.80 4.69 0.00
CA ALA A 121 -19.04 4.70 -1.25
C ALA A 121 -18.14 5.95 -1.40
N SER A 122 -18.49 7.07 -0.77
CA SER A 122 -17.77 8.35 -0.91
C SER A 122 -16.78 8.63 0.23
N HIS A 123 -16.91 7.93 1.35
CA HIS A 123 -16.07 8.13 2.52
C HIS A 123 -16.08 6.89 3.42
N PRO A 124 -14.92 6.40 3.89
CA PRO A 124 -14.88 5.22 4.72
C PRO A 124 -15.48 5.44 6.10
N ASP A 125 -15.21 6.59 6.72
CA ASP A 125 -15.70 6.92 8.06
C ASP A 125 -16.22 8.36 8.14
N PRO A 126 -17.41 8.65 7.57
CA PRO A 126 -17.91 10.02 7.44
C PRO A 126 -18.12 10.73 8.79
N ASP A 127 -18.39 9.95 9.84
CA ASP A 127 -18.68 10.44 11.19
C ASP A 127 -17.46 10.35 12.14
N GLY A 128 -16.31 9.86 11.66
CA GLY A 128 -15.10 9.68 12.46
C GLY A 128 -15.22 8.62 13.56
N THR A 129 -16.18 7.70 13.45
CA THR A 129 -16.44 6.70 14.50
C THR A 129 -15.32 5.68 14.60
N ASP A 130 -14.84 5.18 13.47
CA ASP A 130 -13.74 4.20 13.43
C ASP A 130 -12.42 4.87 13.78
N LEU A 131 -12.16 6.07 13.24
CA LEU A 131 -10.98 6.87 13.60
C LEU A 131 -10.86 7.05 15.11
N ARG A 132 -11.95 7.40 15.81
CA ARG A 132 -11.92 7.61 17.26
C ARG A 132 -11.57 6.33 18.03
N MET A 133 -11.99 5.15 17.55
CA MET A 133 -11.60 3.88 18.16
C MET A 133 -10.09 3.66 18.01
N PHE A 134 -9.57 3.80 16.80
CA PHE A 134 -8.12 3.69 16.56
C PHE A 134 -7.30 4.71 17.35
N GLN A 135 -7.76 5.95 17.44
CA GLN A 135 -7.09 6.96 18.27
C GLN A 135 -7.10 6.58 19.76
N GLN A 136 -8.18 5.98 20.28
CA GLN A 136 -8.23 5.52 21.67
C GLN A 136 -7.25 4.38 21.94
N ASP A 137 -7.10 3.45 21.00
CA ASP A 137 -6.14 2.36 21.10
C ASP A 137 -4.69 2.88 21.06
N LEU A 138 -4.42 3.72 20.05
CA LEU A 138 -3.06 4.14 19.70
C LEU A 138 -2.55 5.36 20.47
N VAL A 139 -3.40 6.12 21.18
CA VAL A 139 -2.95 7.31 21.95
C VAL A 139 -2.03 6.91 23.10
N SER A 140 -2.29 5.75 23.70
CA SER A 140 -1.51 5.23 24.83
C SER A 140 -0.18 4.63 24.39
N ASP A 141 -0.10 4.17 23.15
CA ASP A 141 1.14 3.72 22.53
C ASP A 141 1.95 4.95 22.06
N THR A 142 3.15 5.10 22.63
CA THR A 142 4.06 6.20 22.33
C THR A 142 5.27 5.77 21.52
N LEU A 143 5.38 4.49 21.15
CA LEU A 143 6.56 3.96 20.46
C LEU A 143 6.48 4.16 18.94
N TRP A 144 5.27 4.17 18.39
CA TRP A 144 5.07 4.36 16.95
C TRP A 144 5.09 5.83 16.54
N SER A 145 5.38 6.06 15.26
CA SER A 145 5.52 7.40 14.67
C SER A 145 4.67 7.63 13.43
N PHE A 146 4.33 6.56 12.70
CA PHE A 146 3.73 6.65 11.37
C PHE A 146 2.54 5.71 11.22
N VAL A 147 1.55 6.14 10.46
CA VAL A 147 0.35 5.35 10.14
C VAL A 147 0.15 5.31 8.63
N TRP A 148 -0.21 4.14 8.14
CA TRP A 148 -0.65 3.92 6.77
C TRP A 148 -2.11 3.48 6.77
N ILE A 149 -2.92 4.21 6.00
CA ILE A 149 -4.32 3.94 5.74
C ILE A 149 -4.49 4.14 4.23
N ASP A 150 -5.07 3.19 3.50
CA ASP A 150 -5.23 3.28 2.04
C ASP A 150 -5.93 4.59 1.60
N TRP A 151 -7.02 4.97 2.27
CA TRP A 151 -7.78 6.21 2.04
C TRP A 151 -6.96 7.49 2.19
N THR A 152 -6.04 7.50 3.17
CA THR A 152 -5.27 8.68 3.55
C THR A 152 -3.90 8.71 2.92
N CYS A 153 -3.34 7.57 2.52
CA CYS A 153 -1.96 7.43 2.08
C CYS A 153 -1.81 7.02 0.60
N ALA A 154 -2.91 6.70 -0.09
CA ALA A 154 -2.91 6.43 -1.52
C ALA A 154 -3.93 7.32 -2.26
N PRO A 155 -3.67 7.71 -3.51
CA PRO A 155 -4.61 8.50 -4.31
C PRO A 155 -6.00 7.86 -4.38
N GLN A 156 -7.03 8.68 -4.24
CA GLN A 156 -8.44 8.25 -4.24
C GLN A 156 -9.21 8.98 -5.34
N VAL A 157 -10.27 8.38 -5.87
CA VAL A 157 -11.09 8.97 -6.96
C VAL A 157 -11.56 10.38 -6.61
N GLY A 158 -11.35 11.35 -7.50
CA GLY A 158 -11.66 12.77 -7.33
C GLY A 158 -13.17 13.10 -7.29
N VAL A 159 -13.49 14.40 -7.25
CA VAL A 159 -14.89 14.88 -7.31
C VAL A 159 -15.53 14.58 -8.67
N ASP A 160 -14.70 14.51 -9.71
CA ASP A 160 -15.04 14.07 -11.06
C ASP A 160 -15.16 12.54 -11.20
N GLY A 161 -14.98 11.80 -10.09
CA GLY A 161 -15.09 10.35 -10.04
C GLY A 161 -13.89 9.62 -10.63
N LYS A 162 -12.74 10.29 -10.86
CA LYS A 162 -11.57 9.68 -11.50
C LYS A 162 -10.27 10.01 -10.76
N ARG A 163 -9.30 9.11 -10.86
CA ARG A 163 -7.89 9.45 -10.58
C ARG A 163 -7.27 9.99 -11.87
N THR A 164 -6.27 10.86 -11.75
CA THR A 164 -5.43 11.18 -12.91
C THR A 164 -4.66 9.93 -13.35
N PRO A 165 -4.17 9.84 -14.61
CA PRO A 165 -3.40 8.67 -15.06
C PRO A 165 -2.18 8.36 -14.18
N LEU A 166 -1.51 9.40 -13.66
CA LEU A 166 -0.36 9.23 -12.79
C LEU A 166 -0.75 8.74 -11.39
N GLU A 167 -1.87 9.24 -10.84
CA GLU A 167 -2.40 8.76 -9.58
C GLU A 167 -2.89 7.32 -9.68
N GLU A 168 -3.57 6.95 -10.76
CA GLU A 168 -3.99 5.56 -11.02
C GLU A 168 -2.78 4.64 -11.10
N TYR A 169 -1.76 5.05 -11.87
CA TYR A 169 -0.51 4.31 -12.00
C TYR A 169 0.20 4.09 -10.66
N TYR A 170 0.21 5.09 -9.79
CA TYR A 170 0.76 4.96 -8.43
C TYR A 170 -0.15 4.10 -7.53
N PHE A 171 -1.47 4.30 -7.58
CA PHE A 171 -2.45 3.58 -6.78
C PHE A 171 -2.42 2.08 -7.06
N GLU A 172 -2.36 1.66 -8.33
CA GLU A 172 -2.22 0.26 -8.71
C GLU A 172 -0.96 -0.40 -8.13
N LEU A 173 0.16 0.34 -8.05
CA LEU A 173 1.35 -0.16 -7.36
C LEU A 173 1.10 -0.32 -5.87
N MET A 174 0.50 0.68 -5.22
CA MET A 174 0.25 0.63 -3.78
C MET A 174 -0.56 -0.61 -3.43
N LEU A 175 -1.60 -0.92 -4.21
CA LEU A 175 -2.39 -2.14 -4.04
C LEU A 175 -1.55 -3.42 -4.10
N GLN A 176 -0.58 -3.48 -5.02
CA GLN A 176 0.34 -4.63 -5.14
C GLN A 176 1.32 -4.75 -3.97
N CYS A 177 1.57 -3.64 -3.26
CA CYS A 177 2.49 -3.55 -2.15
C CYS A 177 1.81 -3.65 -0.77
N ILE A 178 0.47 -3.64 -0.69
CA ILE A 178 -0.26 -3.74 0.59
C ILE A 178 0.16 -4.96 1.42
N PRO A 179 0.38 -6.16 0.87
CA PRO A 179 0.81 -7.30 1.68
C PRO A 179 2.17 -7.10 2.36
N MET A 180 3.06 -6.31 1.76
CA MET A 180 4.31 -5.91 2.42
C MET A 180 4.00 -5.06 3.65
N LEU A 181 3.11 -4.07 3.52
CA LEU A 181 2.71 -3.23 4.64
C LEU A 181 2.02 -4.03 5.75
N VAL A 182 1.12 -4.94 5.40
CA VAL A 182 0.40 -5.80 6.36
C VAL A 182 1.35 -6.70 7.14
N ARG A 183 2.39 -7.21 6.48
CA ARG A 183 3.40 -8.06 7.11
C ARG A 183 4.40 -7.28 7.95
N ASP A 184 4.84 -6.12 7.45
CA ASP A 184 6.00 -5.44 8.00
C ASP A 184 5.59 -4.42 9.09
N CYS A 185 4.40 -3.81 9.01
CA CYS A 185 3.88 -2.88 10.02
C CYS A 185 3.22 -3.59 11.20
N ALA A 186 3.02 -2.87 12.30
CA ALA A 186 2.03 -3.24 13.30
C ALA A 186 0.65 -3.13 12.65
N PHE A 187 -0.28 -4.01 13.04
CA PHE A 187 -1.58 -4.07 12.41
C PHE A 187 -2.66 -3.67 13.41
N GLU A 188 -3.48 -2.69 13.04
CA GLU A 188 -4.63 -2.27 13.82
C GLU A 188 -5.91 -2.45 13.00
N TRP A 189 -6.92 -3.06 13.62
CA TRP A 189 -8.28 -3.18 13.09
C TRP A 189 -9.29 -2.92 14.21
N ARG A 190 -10.46 -2.43 13.82
CA ARG A 190 -11.66 -2.39 14.66
C ARG A 190 -12.86 -2.67 13.78
N PHE A 191 -13.47 -3.84 13.96
CA PHE A 191 -14.62 -4.29 13.15
C PHE A 191 -15.81 -4.62 14.06
N PRO A 192 -16.40 -3.61 14.74
CA PRO A 192 -17.40 -3.82 15.78
C PRO A 192 -18.65 -4.56 15.31
N ALA A 193 -18.94 -4.51 14.01
CA ALA A 193 -19.91 -5.36 13.35
C ALA A 193 -19.22 -6.17 12.25
N TRP A 194 -19.56 -7.46 12.16
CA TRP A 194 -19.10 -8.32 11.07
C TRP A 194 -19.76 -7.91 9.75
N GLU A 195 -18.95 -7.60 8.74
CA GLU A 195 -19.37 -7.49 7.35
C GLU A 195 -18.38 -8.25 6.46
N PRO A 196 -18.84 -9.16 5.59
CA PRO A 196 -17.98 -9.97 4.74
C PRO A 196 -17.43 -9.13 3.58
N ARG A 197 -16.36 -8.37 3.84
CA ARG A 197 -15.64 -7.58 2.84
C ARG A 197 -14.41 -8.36 2.38
N ALA A 198 -14.36 -8.72 1.10
CA ALA A 198 -13.27 -9.52 0.54
C ALA A 198 -11.88 -8.90 0.77
N TRP A 199 -11.76 -7.58 0.71
CA TRP A 199 -10.51 -6.86 0.95
C TRP A 199 -10.04 -6.96 2.41
N ILE A 200 -10.95 -6.83 3.37
CA ILE A 200 -10.62 -6.97 4.80
C ILE A 200 -10.24 -8.41 5.12
N LEU A 201 -10.97 -9.39 4.59
CA LEU A 201 -10.62 -10.81 4.73
C LEU A 201 -9.22 -11.10 4.18
N TYR A 202 -8.85 -10.48 3.06
CA TYR A 202 -7.52 -10.57 2.49
C TYR A 202 -6.45 -10.02 3.44
N GLU A 203 -6.61 -8.79 3.92
CA GLU A 203 -5.65 -8.16 4.85
C GLU A 203 -5.51 -8.92 6.17
N VAL A 204 -6.63 -9.38 6.73
CA VAL A 204 -6.63 -10.19 7.96
C VAL A 204 -5.95 -11.53 7.75
N ALA A 205 -6.15 -12.17 6.59
CA ALA A 205 -5.48 -13.42 6.27
C ALA A 205 -3.98 -13.24 6.05
N GLU A 206 -3.57 -12.19 5.32
CA GLU A 206 -2.17 -11.80 5.16
C GLU A 206 -1.51 -11.60 6.53
N TYR A 207 -2.18 -10.88 7.44
CA TYR A 207 -1.66 -10.66 8.78
C TYR A 207 -1.56 -11.95 9.60
N ILE A 208 -2.64 -12.72 9.73
CA ILE A 208 -2.70 -13.93 10.56
C ILE A 208 -1.72 -14.99 10.07
N LEU A 209 -1.65 -15.21 8.74
CA LEU A 209 -0.77 -16.22 8.16
C LEU A 209 0.69 -15.73 8.08
N GLY A 210 0.92 -14.41 8.12
CA GLY A 210 2.23 -13.80 8.10
C GLY A 210 2.89 -13.62 9.47
N HIS A 211 2.20 -13.92 10.58
CA HIS A 211 2.68 -13.64 11.93
C HIS A 211 2.58 -14.83 12.89
N THR A 212 3.56 -14.96 13.80
CA THR A 212 3.55 -16.01 14.85
C THR A 212 2.58 -15.68 15.99
N LYS A 213 2.36 -14.39 16.22
CA LYS A 213 1.47 -13.85 17.23
C LYS A 213 0.72 -12.69 16.62
N TYR A 214 -0.57 -12.64 16.90
CA TYR A 214 -1.44 -11.53 16.58
C TYR A 214 -2.35 -11.27 17.78
N VAL A 215 -2.84 -10.05 17.88
CA VAL A 215 -3.79 -9.67 18.93
C VAL A 215 -5.15 -10.29 18.60
N GLU A 216 -5.75 -11.05 19.51
CA GLU A 216 -7.14 -11.50 19.36
C GLU A 216 -8.04 -10.61 20.23
N THR A 217 -9.09 -10.09 19.63
CA THR A 217 -10.11 -9.25 20.25
C THR A 217 -11.48 -9.85 19.96
N GLU A 218 -12.51 -9.40 20.68
CA GLU A 218 -13.86 -9.96 20.47
C GLU A 218 -14.40 -9.66 19.06
N ASP A 219 -14.07 -8.50 18.52
CA ASP A 219 -14.53 -8.02 17.22
C ASP A 219 -13.76 -8.64 16.03
N ASN A 220 -12.49 -9.02 16.21
CA ASN A 220 -11.71 -9.65 15.14
C ASN A 220 -11.85 -11.17 15.06
N ARG A 221 -12.35 -11.82 16.12
CA ARG A 221 -12.47 -13.27 16.19
C ARG A 221 -13.25 -13.89 15.02
N PRO A 222 -14.39 -13.32 14.56
CA PRO A 222 -15.09 -13.86 13.40
C PRO A 222 -14.24 -13.88 12.12
N PHE A 223 -13.43 -12.83 11.88
CA PHE A 223 -12.52 -12.77 10.73
C PHE A 223 -11.50 -13.89 10.78
N ARG A 224 -10.87 -14.11 11.93
CA ARG A 224 -9.92 -15.21 12.13
C ARG A 224 -10.56 -16.57 11.81
N LEU A 225 -11.74 -16.84 12.37
CA LEU A 225 -12.45 -18.09 12.13
C LEU A 225 -12.75 -18.28 10.64
N HIS A 226 -13.17 -17.23 9.94
CA HIS A 226 -13.42 -17.31 8.50
C HIS A 226 -12.14 -17.50 7.68
N VAL A 227 -11.02 -16.89 8.06
CA VAL A 227 -9.72 -17.17 7.43
C VAL A 227 -9.38 -18.66 7.56
N GLU A 228 -9.53 -19.23 8.76
CA GLU A 228 -9.30 -20.66 9.02
C GLU A 228 -10.22 -21.56 8.18
N GLU A 229 -11.52 -21.23 8.10
CA GLU A 229 -12.51 -21.93 7.29
C GLU A 229 -12.18 -21.86 5.79
N MET A 230 -11.58 -20.76 5.31
CA MET A 230 -11.25 -20.54 3.90
C MET A 230 -9.93 -21.22 3.46
N LEU A 231 -9.03 -21.55 4.39
CA LEU A 231 -7.72 -22.18 4.07
C LEU A 231 -7.82 -23.42 3.15
N PRO A 232 -8.80 -24.33 3.31
CA PRO A 232 -8.98 -25.46 2.40
C PRO A 232 -9.45 -25.04 0.99
N PHE A 233 -10.15 -23.91 0.87
CA PHE A 233 -10.91 -23.53 -0.34
C PHE A 233 -10.29 -22.39 -1.16
N TRP A 234 -9.20 -21.77 -0.72
CA TRP A 234 -8.61 -20.55 -1.35
C TRP A 234 -8.30 -20.65 -2.85
N ARG A 235 -8.18 -21.86 -3.41
CA ARG A 235 -7.96 -22.08 -4.85
C ARG A 235 -9.05 -21.50 -5.78
N ALA A 236 -10.17 -21.04 -5.25
CA ALA A 236 -11.33 -20.59 -6.03
C ALA A 236 -11.42 -19.06 -6.28
N LEU A 237 -10.58 -18.24 -5.65
CA LEU A 237 -10.65 -16.77 -5.80
C LEU A 237 -9.93 -16.32 -7.09
N ARG A 238 -10.70 -16.19 -8.18
CA ARG A 238 -10.24 -15.75 -9.49
C ARG A 238 -10.26 -14.22 -9.59
N ALA A 239 -9.19 -13.55 -9.15
CA ALA A 239 -8.67 -12.29 -9.71
C ALA A 239 -7.85 -11.54 -8.63
N GLY A 240 -6.61 -11.16 -8.97
CA GLY A 240 -5.87 -10.10 -8.28
C GLY A 240 -5.12 -10.46 -6.99
N GLN A 241 -5.44 -11.58 -6.31
CA GLN A 241 -4.90 -11.90 -4.97
C GLN A 241 -3.88 -13.03 -4.98
N VAL A 242 -2.97 -13.03 -5.95
CA VAL A 242 -1.98 -14.10 -6.10
C VAL A 242 -1.06 -14.24 -4.89
N GLN A 243 -0.73 -13.12 -4.24
CA GLN A 243 0.14 -13.13 -3.05
C GLN A 243 -0.48 -13.98 -1.92
N LEU A 244 -1.79 -13.91 -1.75
CA LEU A 244 -2.48 -14.68 -0.74
C LEU A 244 -2.63 -16.17 -1.09
N GLU A 245 -2.88 -16.51 -2.37
CA GLU A 245 -2.80 -17.92 -2.79
C GLU A 245 -1.44 -18.53 -2.45
N LEU A 246 -0.38 -17.77 -2.72
CA LEU A 246 0.98 -18.18 -2.43
C LEU A 246 1.24 -18.28 -0.93
N LEU A 247 0.83 -17.29 -0.14
CA LEU A 247 0.94 -17.33 1.32
C LEU A 247 0.21 -18.53 1.92
N VAL A 248 -0.97 -18.89 1.41
CA VAL A 248 -1.72 -20.08 1.84
C VAL A 248 -0.97 -21.37 1.50
N ILE A 249 -0.36 -21.45 0.30
CA ILE A 249 0.49 -22.60 -0.06
C ILE A 249 1.69 -22.68 0.88
N LEU A 250 2.36 -21.55 1.13
CA LEU A 250 3.51 -21.48 2.02
C LEU A 250 3.13 -21.82 3.47
N ALA A 251 1.95 -21.41 3.95
CA ALA A 251 1.41 -21.78 5.26
C ALA A 251 1.09 -23.28 5.36
N LYS A 252 0.76 -23.95 4.25
CA LYS A 252 0.58 -25.41 4.24
C LYS A 252 1.92 -26.16 4.24
N ILE A 253 2.93 -25.62 3.56
CA ILE A 253 4.26 -26.21 3.49
C ILE A 253 5.04 -25.97 4.80
N PHE A 254 4.88 -24.79 5.39
CA PHE A 254 5.60 -24.26 6.55
C PHE A 254 4.61 -23.74 7.63
N PRO A 255 3.79 -24.62 8.24
CA PRO A 255 2.73 -24.19 9.15
C PRO A 255 3.24 -23.41 10.37
N ASP A 256 4.37 -23.83 10.92
CA ASP A 256 4.95 -23.24 12.14
C ASP A 256 6.17 -22.35 11.88
N ASP A 257 6.60 -22.21 10.61
CA ASP A 257 7.80 -21.45 10.26
C ASP A 257 7.43 -20.17 9.52
N VAL A 258 7.00 -19.17 10.29
CA VAL A 258 6.69 -17.82 9.77
C VAL A 258 7.92 -17.17 9.16
N ALA A 259 9.11 -17.35 9.75
CA ALA A 259 10.33 -16.71 9.27
C ALA A 259 10.68 -17.15 7.84
N ILE A 260 10.58 -18.46 7.55
CA ILE A 260 10.75 -18.98 6.18
C ILE A 260 9.71 -18.41 5.23
N ARG A 261 8.44 -18.32 5.64
CA ARG A 261 7.38 -17.77 4.79
C ARG A 261 7.66 -16.31 4.43
N GLN A 262 8.06 -15.51 5.42
CA GLN A 262 8.44 -14.12 5.22
C GLN A 262 9.65 -14.03 4.27
N GLU A 263 10.74 -14.76 4.51
CA GLU A 263 11.93 -14.75 3.64
C GLU A 263 11.62 -15.11 2.18
N LEU A 264 10.76 -16.11 1.96
CA LEU A 264 10.32 -16.52 0.63
C LEU A 264 9.49 -15.43 -0.04
N LEU A 265 8.48 -14.89 0.65
CA LEU A 265 7.67 -13.78 0.16
C LEU A 265 8.52 -12.54 -0.10
N ASP A 266 9.55 -12.30 0.70
CA ASP A 266 10.42 -11.15 0.57
C ASP A 266 11.28 -11.22 -0.68
N SER A 267 11.86 -12.40 -0.88
CA SER A 267 12.59 -12.75 -2.09
C SER A 267 11.68 -12.65 -3.31
N LEU A 268 10.41 -13.00 -3.19
CA LEU A 268 9.46 -12.89 -4.28
C LEU A 268 9.10 -11.43 -4.55
N ASN A 269 8.76 -10.62 -3.56
CA ASN A 269 8.30 -9.23 -3.79
C ASN A 269 9.33 -8.35 -4.52
N LYS A 270 10.61 -8.75 -4.55
CA LYS A 270 11.61 -8.14 -5.43
C LYS A 270 11.16 -8.22 -6.89
N PRO A 271 11.02 -7.08 -7.59
CA PRO A 271 10.54 -7.07 -8.97
C PRO A 271 11.35 -8.03 -9.84
N ALA A 272 12.67 -7.94 -9.87
CA ALA A 272 13.54 -8.70 -10.77
C ALA A 272 13.39 -10.23 -10.68
N ASN A 273 12.78 -10.76 -9.62
CA ASN A 273 12.69 -12.19 -9.38
C ASN A 273 11.46 -12.80 -10.06
N GLY A 274 11.66 -13.43 -11.22
CA GLY A 274 10.67 -14.29 -11.87
C GLY A 274 10.59 -15.68 -11.24
N THR A 275 11.71 -16.20 -10.73
CA THR A 275 11.81 -17.48 -10.03
C THR A 275 12.75 -17.33 -8.83
N VAL A 276 12.40 -17.94 -7.70
CA VAL A 276 13.19 -17.96 -6.46
C VAL A 276 13.51 -19.41 -6.10
N SER A 277 14.80 -19.75 -5.97
CA SER A 277 15.27 -21.12 -5.71
C SER A 277 16.28 -21.25 -4.57
N ASN A 278 16.67 -20.14 -3.92
CA ASN A 278 17.96 -20.08 -3.22
C ASN A 278 17.91 -19.81 -1.70
N SER A 279 16.77 -19.45 -1.11
CA SER A 279 16.70 -19.16 0.33
C SER A 279 16.51 -20.42 1.18
N VAL A 280 15.64 -21.34 0.74
CA VAL A 280 15.25 -22.50 1.55
C VAL A 280 15.55 -23.79 0.79
N PRO A 281 16.37 -24.70 1.34
CA PRO A 281 16.73 -25.94 0.66
C PRO A 281 15.51 -26.74 0.19
N GLY A 282 15.44 -27.00 -1.11
CA GLY A 282 14.40 -27.83 -1.71
C GLY A 282 13.08 -27.10 -2.02
N VAL A 283 13.02 -25.77 -1.84
CA VAL A 283 11.89 -24.93 -2.29
C VAL A 283 12.25 -24.24 -3.59
N GLU A 284 11.39 -24.37 -4.59
CA GLU A 284 11.48 -23.60 -5.84
C GLU A 284 10.13 -22.94 -6.10
N ILE A 285 10.11 -21.61 -6.27
CA ILE A 285 8.91 -20.84 -6.56
C ILE A 285 9.08 -20.14 -7.91
N SER A 286 8.24 -20.48 -8.89
CA SER A 286 8.19 -19.84 -10.21
C SER A 286 6.93 -18.96 -10.29
N LYS A 287 7.13 -17.63 -10.33
CA LYS A 287 6.02 -16.69 -10.54
C LYS A 287 5.51 -16.72 -11.98
N THR A 288 6.37 -17.08 -12.92
CA THR A 288 6.05 -17.21 -14.35
C THR A 288 5.11 -18.38 -14.57
N ASP A 289 5.43 -19.54 -13.97
CA ASP A 289 4.63 -20.74 -14.14
C ASP A 289 3.48 -20.83 -13.12
N GLY A 290 3.49 -19.98 -12.09
CA GLY A 290 2.56 -20.05 -10.97
C GLY A 290 2.72 -21.36 -10.21
N THR A 291 3.96 -21.74 -9.85
CA THR A 291 4.24 -23.01 -9.16
C THR A 291 5.14 -22.87 -7.94
N VAL A 292 4.86 -23.68 -6.92
CA VAL A 292 5.75 -23.93 -5.77
C VAL A 292 6.10 -25.41 -5.76
N ARG A 293 7.38 -25.75 -5.83
CA ARG A 293 7.88 -27.13 -5.72
C ARG A 293 8.57 -27.31 -4.38
N TYR A 294 8.17 -28.35 -3.64
CA TYR A 294 8.79 -28.71 -2.37
C TYR A 294 8.62 -30.21 -2.10
N GLN A 295 9.71 -30.90 -1.73
CA GLN A 295 9.71 -32.34 -1.40
C GLN A 295 9.02 -33.23 -2.47
N GLY A 296 9.21 -32.90 -3.76
CA GLY A 296 8.61 -33.63 -4.88
C GLY A 296 7.13 -33.33 -5.14
N GLN A 297 6.49 -32.49 -4.31
CA GLN A 297 5.14 -31.98 -4.54
C GLN A 297 5.19 -30.69 -5.37
N VAL A 298 4.15 -30.49 -6.20
CA VAL A 298 3.97 -29.28 -6.99
C VAL A 298 2.63 -28.66 -6.63
N HIS A 299 2.67 -27.48 -6.03
CA HIS A 299 1.51 -26.64 -5.77
C HIS A 299 1.41 -25.59 -6.87
N ARG A 300 0.19 -25.25 -7.28
CA ARG A 300 -0.08 -24.24 -8.31
C ARG A 300 -0.80 -23.05 -7.69
N PHE A 301 -0.46 -21.86 -8.18
CA PHE A 301 -1.11 -20.59 -7.90
C PHE A 301 -1.25 -19.80 -9.20
N THR A 302 -2.09 -18.77 -9.21
CA THR A 302 -2.28 -17.90 -10.38
C THR A 302 -0.96 -17.19 -10.75
N SER A 303 -0.45 -17.31 -11.98
CA SER A 303 0.81 -16.65 -12.38
C SER A 303 0.73 -15.12 -12.27
N THR A 304 1.76 -14.50 -11.69
CA THR A 304 1.88 -13.02 -11.55
C THR A 304 2.89 -12.39 -12.48
N PHE A 305 3.72 -13.18 -13.15
CA PHE A 305 4.83 -12.64 -13.92
C PHE A 305 4.44 -12.51 -15.40
N ASN A 306 3.80 -11.39 -15.75
CA ASN A 306 3.70 -10.97 -17.14
C ASN A 306 4.97 -10.20 -17.53
N LEU A 307 5.84 -10.82 -18.33
CA LEU A 307 7.06 -10.20 -18.87
C LEU A 307 6.75 -8.88 -19.62
N THR A 308 5.57 -8.79 -20.22
CA THR A 308 5.15 -7.74 -21.15
C THR A 308 5.03 -6.36 -20.50
N SER A 309 4.63 -6.27 -19.23
CA SER A 309 4.52 -5.00 -18.51
C SER A 309 5.86 -4.39 -18.12
N ARG A 310 6.97 -5.13 -18.21
CA ARG A 310 8.32 -4.61 -17.96
C ARG A 310 9.08 -4.18 -19.18
N ILE A 311 8.84 -4.87 -20.28
CA ILE A 311 9.33 -4.49 -21.61
C ILE A 311 8.82 -3.07 -21.90
N ALA A 312 7.53 -2.78 -21.67
CA ALA A 312 6.98 -1.42 -21.80
C ALA A 312 7.69 -0.38 -20.91
N LEU A 313 7.99 -0.72 -19.64
CA LEU A 313 8.68 0.20 -18.72
C LEU A 313 10.17 0.38 -19.04
N ALA A 314 10.83 -0.61 -19.64
CA ALA A 314 12.23 -0.52 -20.05
C ALA A 314 12.39 0.26 -21.37
N PHE A 315 11.41 0.23 -22.28
CA PHE A 315 11.44 1.00 -23.53
C PHE A 315 11.16 2.50 -23.32
N GLU A 316 10.40 2.89 -22.29
CA GLU A 316 10.18 4.31 -21.95
C GLU A 316 11.45 4.99 -21.37
N ASP A 317 12.34 4.22 -20.75
CA ASP A 317 13.65 4.71 -20.28
C ASP A 317 14.67 4.83 -21.43
N ASP A 318 14.54 4.02 -22.48
CA ASP A 318 15.43 4.04 -23.67
C ASP A 318 15.01 5.10 -24.71
N GLU A 319 13.71 5.34 -24.90
CA GLU A 319 13.21 6.41 -25.78
C GLU A 319 13.57 7.81 -25.27
N LYS A 320 13.77 8.00 -23.95
CA LYS A 320 14.31 9.24 -23.41
C LYS A 320 15.81 9.42 -23.66
N GLN A 321 16.55 8.35 -23.98
CA GLN A 321 17.97 8.44 -24.35
C GLN A 321 18.18 8.61 -25.86
N HIS A 322 17.23 8.20 -26.70
CA HIS A 322 17.37 8.26 -28.16
C HIS A 322 16.17 8.95 -28.80
N GLY A 323 16.17 10.29 -28.75
CA GLY A 323 15.21 11.08 -29.51
C GLY A 323 15.36 10.83 -31.01
N ASN A 324 14.36 10.19 -31.62
CA ASN A 324 13.97 10.44 -33.00
C ASN A 324 12.55 9.93 -33.25
N GLY A 325 11.74 10.81 -33.84
CA GLY A 325 10.32 10.59 -34.06
C GLY A 325 10.01 9.50 -35.08
N ALA A 326 8.98 8.73 -34.77
CA ALA A 326 8.14 8.07 -35.74
C ALA A 326 6.71 8.01 -35.19
N GLU A 327 5.76 8.56 -35.94
CA GLU A 327 4.33 8.40 -35.71
C GLU A 327 3.96 6.91 -35.83
N SER A 328 3.33 6.34 -34.80
CA SER A 328 2.65 5.06 -34.89
C SER A 328 1.18 5.20 -34.53
N SER A 329 0.34 4.76 -35.45
CA SER A 329 -1.12 4.75 -35.41
C SER A 329 -1.69 3.98 -34.22
N GLU A 330 -2.64 4.62 -33.52
CA GLU A 330 -3.47 4.06 -32.45
C GLU A 330 -4.34 2.90 -32.97
N VAL A 331 -4.25 1.76 -32.27
CA VAL A 331 -5.28 0.72 -32.29
C VAL A 331 -5.92 0.78 -30.90
N GLU A 332 -7.14 1.30 -30.83
CA GLU A 332 -7.98 1.23 -29.64
C GLU A 332 -8.35 -0.24 -29.37
N GLU A 333 -7.71 -0.83 -28.36
CA GLU A 333 -8.12 -2.10 -27.79
C GLU A 333 -8.98 -1.80 -26.55
N GLU A 334 -10.30 -1.95 -26.69
CA GLU A 334 -11.26 -1.85 -25.57
C GLU A 334 -10.91 -2.89 -24.49
N ARG A 335 -10.36 -2.43 -23.36
CA ARG A 335 -10.26 -3.23 -22.14
C ARG A 335 -11.57 -3.11 -21.34
N PRO A 336 -12.16 -4.21 -20.87
CA PRO A 336 -13.36 -4.14 -20.04
C PRO A 336 -13.02 -3.62 -18.64
N ASP A 337 -13.77 -2.59 -18.20
CA ASP A 337 -13.80 -2.08 -16.83
C ASP A 337 -14.32 -3.16 -15.87
N VAL A 338 -13.45 -3.74 -15.04
CA VAL A 338 -13.81 -4.83 -14.09
C VAL A 338 -13.88 -4.36 -12.63
N TRP A 339 -13.58 -3.10 -12.30
CA TRP A 339 -13.41 -2.70 -10.89
C TRP A 339 -14.49 -1.76 -10.32
N ASP A 340 -15.35 -1.18 -11.16
CA ASP A 340 -16.38 -0.21 -10.72
C ASP A 340 -17.70 -0.84 -10.20
N SER A 341 -17.79 -2.16 -10.06
CA SER A 341 -19.05 -2.84 -9.69
C SER A 341 -19.03 -3.65 -8.40
N VAL A 342 -18.03 -3.50 -7.52
CA VAL A 342 -18.08 -4.13 -6.19
C VAL A 342 -18.67 -3.17 -5.14
N ALA A 343 -19.91 -2.75 -5.36
CA ALA A 343 -20.85 -2.40 -4.30
C ALA A 343 -21.79 -3.62 -4.11
N PRO A 344 -22.00 -4.13 -2.89
CA PRO A 344 -22.69 -5.40 -2.73
C PRO A 344 -24.17 -5.27 -3.06
N SER A 345 -24.59 -5.88 -4.17
CA SER A 345 -25.96 -6.39 -4.27
C SER A 345 -26.08 -7.56 -3.29
N SER A 346 -27.15 -7.56 -2.51
CA SER A 346 -27.46 -8.52 -1.47
C SER A 346 -27.42 -9.96 -1.99
N TYR A 347 -26.41 -10.74 -1.57
CA TYR A 347 -26.44 -12.20 -1.68
C TYR A 347 -26.90 -12.79 -0.35
N SER A 348 -28.16 -13.23 -0.32
CA SER A 348 -28.66 -14.15 0.70
C SER A 348 -28.10 -15.53 0.41
N LEU A 349 -27.29 -16.09 1.30
CA LEU A 349 -26.96 -17.51 1.29
C LEU A 349 -28.14 -18.31 1.86
N PRO A 350 -28.52 -19.45 1.27
CA PRO A 350 -29.48 -20.36 1.88
C PRO A 350 -28.88 -21.02 3.13
N LEU A 351 -29.68 -21.04 4.19
CA LEU A 351 -29.43 -21.71 5.47
C LEU A 351 -29.12 -23.20 5.32
#